data_AF-A0A9D4CYG1-F1
#
_entry.id   AF-A0A9D4CYG1-F1
#
_cell.length_a   1.000
_cell.length_b   1.000
_cell.length_c   1.000
_cell.angle_alpha   90.00
_cell.angle_beta   90.00
_cell.angle_gamma   90.00
#
_symmetry.space_group_name_H-M   'P 1'
#
loop_
_entity.id
_entity.type
_entity.pdbx_description
1 polymer ?
#
loop_
_entity_poly.entity_id
_entity_poly.type
_entity_poly.pdbx_seq_one_letter_code
_entity_poly.pdbx_strand_id
1 'polypeptide(L)'
;MQDNSQGRVISQWNITHKSGAISQWKTPHKGGAISQCKTTHKGGAIRQWKITHKSGAISQWKTTQKGGAISQCKTTHKDGAISQWKKTHKGGAISQWETTHKGSAISQWKTTHKGGAIGQCKTTHKGGAISQWKTTHKGGVITQWKTTHKGGAISQWKTTHKGGAISKWKTTHKVVLKVNARQLTRMVP
;
A
#
# COMPACT_ATOMS: atom_id res chain seq x y z
N MET A 1 -4.09 3.41 -20.64
CA MET A 1 -5.46 3.06 -20.20
C MET A 1 -5.88 4.00 -19.08
N GLN A 2 -6.69 5.01 -19.40
CA GLN A 2 -7.38 5.87 -18.45
C GLN A 2 -8.85 5.46 -18.48
N ASP A 3 -9.40 5.03 -17.36
CA ASP A 3 -10.84 4.81 -17.19
C ASP A 3 -11.40 6.03 -16.45
N ASN A 4 -12.45 6.64 -17.00
CA ASN A 4 -13.03 7.90 -16.55
C ASN A 4 -14.46 7.69 -16.00
N SER A 5 -14.76 6.49 -15.48
CA SER A 5 -16.07 6.15 -14.90
C SER A 5 -16.34 6.86 -13.57
N GLN A 6 -16.78 8.12 -13.61
CA GLN A 6 -17.24 8.82 -12.41
C GLN A 6 -18.59 8.24 -11.95
N GLY A 7 -18.65 7.69 -10.74
CA GLY A 7 -19.91 7.35 -10.04
C GLY A 7 -20.41 5.90 -10.14
N ARG A 8 -19.73 5.01 -10.88
CA ARG A 8 -20.20 3.62 -11.08
C ARG A 8 -19.64 2.65 -10.03
N VAL A 9 -20.45 1.69 -9.57
CA VAL A 9 -19.93 0.52 -8.85
C VAL A 9 -19.29 -0.42 -9.86
N ILE A 10 -18.02 -0.76 -9.65
CA ILE A 10 -17.27 -1.67 -10.52
C ILE A 10 -17.10 -3.01 -9.82
N SER A 11 -17.65 -4.07 -10.41
CA SER A 11 -17.49 -5.43 -9.87
C SER A 11 -16.01 -5.88 -9.92
N GLN A 12 -15.33 -5.67 -11.06
CA GLN A 12 -13.92 -6.02 -11.21
C GLN A 12 -13.16 -5.02 -12.08
N TRP A 13 -12.01 -4.57 -11.57
CA TRP A 13 -11.03 -3.79 -12.30
C TRP A 13 -9.72 -4.56 -12.35
N ASN A 14 -9.44 -5.18 -13.50
CA ASN A 14 -8.31 -6.08 -13.68
C ASN A 14 -7.34 -5.53 -14.72
N ILE A 15 -6.08 -5.37 -14.33
CA ILE A 15 -5.01 -4.95 -15.24
C ILE A 15 -3.88 -5.96 -15.15
N THR A 16 -3.50 -6.52 -16.30
CA THR A 16 -2.38 -7.47 -16.40
C THR A 16 -1.44 -7.06 -17.51
N HIS A 17 -0.14 -7.09 -17.22
CA HIS A 17 0.90 -6.93 -18.22
C HIS A 17 1.90 -8.07 -18.15
N LYS A 18 2.46 -8.45 -19.30
CA LYS A 18 3.46 -9.52 -19.44
C LYS A 18 4.57 -9.02 -20.37
N SER A 19 5.83 -9.21 -19.97
CA SER A 19 7.06 -9.03 -20.77
C SER A 19 7.30 -7.62 -21.35
N GLY A 20 8.52 -7.36 -21.83
CA GLY A 20 8.89 -6.10 -22.49
C GLY A 20 9.46 -5.02 -21.57
N ALA A 21 10.13 -4.04 -22.18
CA ALA A 21 10.62 -2.85 -21.49
C ALA A 21 9.55 -1.74 -21.55
N ILE A 22 9.17 -1.20 -20.40
CA ILE A 22 8.22 -0.09 -20.31
C ILE A 22 8.89 1.08 -19.60
N SER A 23 8.86 2.25 -20.23
CA SER A 23 9.30 3.48 -19.62
C SER A 23 8.35 3.92 -18.49
N GLN A 24 7.03 3.99 -18.76
CA GLN A 24 6.03 4.40 -17.77
C GLN A 24 4.72 3.61 -17.90
N TRP A 25 4.25 3.07 -16.77
CA TRP A 25 2.94 2.45 -16.62
C TRP A 25 2.11 3.24 -15.60
N LYS A 26 0.97 3.81 -16.02
CA LYS A 26 0.09 4.60 -15.15
C LYS A 26 -1.35 4.12 -15.23
N THR A 27 -1.97 3.94 -14.08
CA THR A 27 -3.36 3.47 -13.96
C THR A 27 -4.10 4.32 -12.92
N PRO A 28 -4.65 5.48 -13.33
CA PRO A 28 -5.51 6.29 -12.49
C PRO A 28 -6.96 5.78 -12.52
N HIS A 29 -7.63 5.84 -11.38
CA HIS A 29 -9.08 5.66 -11.25
C HIS A 29 -9.63 6.75 -10.32
N LYS A 30 -10.84 7.23 -10.61
CA LYS A 30 -11.54 8.27 -9.84
C LYS A 30 -13.02 7.90 -9.67
N GLY A 31 -13.49 7.84 -8.42
CA GLY A 31 -14.91 7.64 -8.06
C GLY A 31 -15.33 6.18 -7.94
N GLY A 32 -16.55 5.94 -7.44
CA GLY A 32 -17.19 4.61 -7.43
C GLY A 32 -16.67 3.63 -6.37
N ALA A 33 -17.52 2.70 -5.93
CA ALA A 33 -17.08 1.55 -5.15
C ALA A 33 -16.52 0.47 -6.09
N ILE A 34 -15.44 -0.22 -5.70
CA ILE A 34 -14.88 -1.35 -6.46
C ILE A 34 -14.92 -2.61 -5.61
N SER A 35 -15.59 -3.66 -6.08
CA SER A 35 -15.57 -4.95 -5.38
C SER A 35 -14.18 -5.58 -5.45
N GLN A 36 -13.56 -5.63 -6.64
CA GLN A 36 -12.20 -6.17 -6.80
C GLN A 36 -11.31 -5.30 -7.71
N CYS A 37 -10.22 -4.77 -7.17
CA CYS A 37 -9.16 -4.07 -7.90
C CYS A 37 -7.91 -4.96 -7.93
N LYS A 38 -7.50 -5.43 -9.11
CA LYS A 38 -6.34 -6.31 -9.28
C LYS A 38 -5.40 -5.80 -10.36
N THR A 39 -4.14 -5.60 -9.99
CA THR A 39 -3.07 -5.26 -10.93
C THR A 39 -1.97 -6.30 -10.85
N THR A 40 -1.57 -6.86 -11.99
CA THR A 40 -0.52 -7.88 -12.08
C THR A 40 0.49 -7.54 -13.17
N HIS A 41 1.76 -7.79 -12.88
CA HIS A 41 2.82 -7.77 -13.89
C HIS A 41 3.73 -8.97 -13.74
N LYS A 42 4.23 -9.43 -14.88
CA LYS A 42 5.09 -10.60 -15.00
C LYS A 42 6.24 -10.32 -15.97
N GLY A 43 7.48 -10.36 -15.48
CA GLY A 43 8.71 -10.25 -16.27
C GLY A 43 8.93 -8.87 -16.92
N GLY A 44 10.06 -8.66 -17.58
CA GLY A 44 10.39 -7.38 -18.24
C GLY A 44 10.90 -6.29 -17.30
N ALA A 45 11.38 -5.19 -17.87
CA ALA A 45 11.90 -4.05 -17.13
C ALA A 45 10.87 -2.90 -17.13
N ILE A 46 10.52 -2.36 -15.96
CA ILE A 46 9.69 -1.16 -15.85
C ILE A 46 10.48 -0.05 -15.16
N ARG A 47 10.68 1.08 -15.83
CA ARG A 47 11.28 2.23 -15.16
C ARG A 47 10.32 2.83 -14.12
N GLN A 48 9.05 3.08 -14.47
CA GLN A 48 8.06 3.59 -13.53
C GLN A 48 6.70 2.90 -13.63
N TRP A 49 6.19 2.43 -12.50
CA TRP A 49 4.82 1.96 -12.35
C TRP A 49 4.08 2.73 -11.29
N LYS A 50 2.99 3.39 -11.69
CA LYS A 50 2.09 4.11 -10.80
C LYS A 50 0.64 3.59 -10.90
N ILE A 51 0.06 3.26 -9.76
CA ILE A 51 -1.37 3.01 -9.59
C ILE A 51 -1.92 4.10 -8.68
N THR A 52 -3.02 4.73 -9.05
CA THR A 52 -3.67 5.75 -8.22
C THR A 52 -5.18 5.58 -8.26
N HIS A 53 -5.78 5.35 -7.09
CA HIS A 53 -7.23 5.37 -6.93
C HIS A 53 -7.62 6.54 -6.04
N LYS A 54 -8.69 7.25 -6.42
CA LYS A 54 -9.23 8.38 -5.68
C LYS A 54 -10.72 8.17 -5.45
N SER A 55 -11.12 8.19 -4.18
CA SER A 55 -12.50 8.11 -3.68
C SER A 55 -13.17 6.76 -3.87
N GLY A 56 -14.09 6.41 -2.97
CA GLY A 56 -14.88 5.17 -3.01
C GLY A 56 -14.31 4.03 -2.17
N ALA A 57 -15.19 3.11 -1.78
CA ALA A 57 -14.81 1.93 -1.01
C ALA A 57 -14.28 0.81 -1.92
N ILE A 58 -13.31 0.04 -1.44
CA ILE A 58 -12.78 -1.11 -2.17
C ILE A 58 -12.84 -2.37 -1.31
N SER A 59 -13.60 -3.38 -1.73
CA SER A 59 -13.66 -4.63 -0.95
C SER A 59 -12.31 -5.36 -1.01
N GLN A 60 -11.70 -5.49 -2.20
CA GLN A 60 -10.41 -6.15 -2.36
C GLN A 60 -9.46 -5.38 -3.29
N TRP A 61 -8.34 -4.91 -2.75
CA TRP A 61 -7.21 -4.36 -3.49
C TRP A 61 -6.06 -5.37 -3.57
N LYS A 62 -5.62 -5.73 -4.77
CA LYS A 62 -4.53 -6.68 -4.99
C LYS A 62 -3.53 -6.20 -6.03
N THR A 63 -2.31 -5.89 -5.60
CA THR A 63 -1.18 -5.63 -6.52
C THR A 63 -0.17 -6.77 -6.44
N THR A 64 0.18 -7.36 -7.59
CA THR A 64 1.16 -8.46 -7.68
C THR A 64 2.24 -8.17 -8.71
N GLN A 65 3.49 -8.32 -8.28
CA GLN A 65 4.68 -8.30 -9.11
C GLN A 65 5.32 -9.68 -9.15
N LYS A 66 5.73 -10.14 -10.34
CA LYS A 66 6.49 -11.38 -10.51
C LYS A 66 7.66 -11.17 -11.46
N GLY A 67 8.88 -11.28 -10.96
CA GLY A 67 10.12 -11.14 -11.75
C GLY A 67 10.29 -9.75 -12.37
N GLY A 68 11.35 -9.62 -13.18
CA GLY A 68 11.69 -8.37 -13.84
C GLY A 68 12.41 -7.36 -12.95
N ALA A 69 12.88 -6.26 -13.55
CA ALA A 69 13.48 -5.14 -12.83
C ALA A 69 12.51 -3.96 -12.82
N ILE A 70 12.25 -3.35 -11.66
CA ILE A 70 11.43 -2.15 -11.56
C ILE A 70 12.20 -1.04 -10.85
N SER A 71 12.48 0.08 -11.51
CA SER A 71 13.16 1.18 -10.82
C SER A 71 12.24 1.80 -9.76
N GLN A 72 10.98 2.10 -10.12
CA GLN A 72 10.01 2.71 -9.20
C GLN A 72 8.62 2.08 -9.30
N CYS A 73 8.13 1.51 -8.20
CA CYS A 73 6.76 1.03 -8.05
C CYS A 73 6.00 1.86 -7.01
N LYS A 74 4.96 2.57 -7.41
CA LYS A 74 4.14 3.43 -6.54
C LYS A 74 2.67 3.05 -6.61
N THR A 75 2.08 2.78 -5.45
CA THR A 75 0.64 2.60 -5.32
C THR A 75 0.08 3.63 -4.35
N THR A 76 -0.95 4.34 -4.76
CA THR A 76 -1.64 5.33 -3.93
C THR A 76 -3.13 5.07 -3.95
N HIS A 77 -3.74 4.98 -2.77
CA HIS A 77 -5.18 5.07 -2.60
C HIS A 77 -5.49 6.29 -1.74
N LYS A 78 -6.45 7.08 -2.18
CA LYS A 78 -6.95 8.24 -1.45
C LYS A 78 -8.45 8.09 -1.29
N ASP A 79 -8.92 8.37 -0.08
CA ASP A 79 -10.31 8.53 0.31
C ASP A 79 -11.11 7.22 0.21
N GLY A 80 -11.92 6.91 1.23
CA GLY A 80 -12.67 5.65 1.30
C GLY A 80 -12.01 4.55 2.15
N ALA A 81 -12.77 3.49 2.38
CA ALA A 81 -12.39 2.32 3.18
C ALA A 81 -11.96 1.15 2.28
N ILE A 82 -11.10 0.27 2.81
CA ILE A 82 -10.67 -0.93 2.09
C ILE A 82 -10.80 -2.16 2.99
N SER A 83 -11.64 -3.13 2.63
CA SER A 83 -11.76 -4.34 3.47
C SER A 83 -10.47 -5.15 3.43
N GLN A 84 -9.90 -5.39 2.25
CA GLN A 84 -8.66 -6.14 2.08
C GLN A 84 -7.66 -5.45 1.16
N TRP A 85 -6.53 -5.01 1.72
CA TRP A 85 -5.37 -4.53 0.99
C TRP A 85 -4.29 -5.61 0.91
N LYS A 86 -3.95 -6.05 -0.29
CA LYS A 86 -2.90 -7.04 -0.52
C LYS A 86 -1.89 -6.57 -1.56
N LYS A 87 -0.63 -6.56 -1.17
CA LYS A 87 0.47 -6.20 -2.06
C LYS A 87 1.56 -7.27 -1.99
N THR A 88 1.97 -7.80 -3.14
CA THR A 88 2.90 -8.94 -3.23
C THR A 88 3.99 -8.70 -4.27
N HIS A 89 5.25 -8.89 -3.87
CA HIS A 89 6.41 -9.00 -4.74
C HIS A 89 6.94 -10.44 -4.75
N LYS A 90 7.34 -10.95 -5.92
CA LYS A 90 7.96 -12.27 -6.07
C LYS A 90 9.12 -12.21 -7.06
N GLY A 91 10.36 -12.30 -6.57
CA GLY A 91 11.59 -12.30 -7.38
C GLY A 91 11.80 -11.00 -8.16
N GLY A 92 12.93 -10.87 -8.87
CA GLY A 92 13.29 -9.62 -9.56
C GLY A 92 13.91 -8.56 -8.64
N ALA A 93 14.31 -7.42 -9.21
CA ALA A 93 14.95 -6.33 -8.49
C ALA A 93 14.06 -5.08 -8.51
N ILE A 94 13.90 -4.40 -7.36
CA ILE A 94 13.16 -3.14 -7.27
C ILE A 94 13.96 -2.09 -6.54
N SER A 95 14.30 -0.98 -7.18
CA SER A 95 15.04 0.07 -6.50
C SER A 95 14.16 0.76 -5.44
N GLN A 96 12.92 1.12 -5.78
CA GLN A 96 11.99 1.80 -4.89
C GLN A 96 10.57 1.23 -4.97
N TRP A 97 10.04 0.81 -3.83
CA TRP A 97 8.66 0.37 -3.65
C TRP A 97 7.93 1.25 -2.65
N GLU A 98 6.97 2.03 -3.13
CA GLU A 98 6.15 2.91 -2.31
C GLU A 98 4.68 2.49 -2.32
N THR A 99 4.10 2.48 -1.12
CA THR A 99 2.66 2.28 -0.93
C THR A 99 2.13 3.33 0.01
N THR A 100 1.10 4.07 -0.41
CA THR A 100 0.44 5.08 0.40
C THR A 100 -1.07 4.86 0.39
N HIS A 101 -1.66 4.76 1.57
CA HIS A 101 -3.08 4.88 1.77
C HIS A 101 -3.38 6.12 2.59
N LYS A 102 -4.32 6.93 2.12
CA LYS A 102 -4.92 8.04 2.85
C LYS A 102 -6.43 7.82 2.86
N GLY A 103 -7.03 7.40 3.96
CA GLY A 103 -8.45 7.04 3.94
C GLY A 103 -9.00 6.69 5.31
N SER A 104 -10.22 6.16 5.34
CA SER A 104 -10.96 5.93 6.59
C SER A 104 -10.50 4.67 7.31
N ALA A 105 -10.87 3.47 6.88
CA ALA A 105 -10.52 2.24 7.59
C ALA A 105 -9.99 1.16 6.66
N ILE A 106 -9.14 0.27 7.20
CA ILE A 106 -8.71 -0.96 6.51
C ILE A 106 -8.88 -2.16 7.42
N SER A 107 -9.70 -3.14 7.04
CA SER A 107 -9.85 -4.34 7.88
C SER A 107 -8.56 -5.18 7.86
N GLN A 108 -8.00 -5.43 6.68
CA GLN A 108 -6.79 -6.23 6.52
C GLN A 108 -5.76 -5.58 5.60
N TRP A 109 -4.61 -5.21 6.16
CA TRP A 109 -3.43 -4.78 5.41
C TRP A 109 -2.40 -5.89 5.33
N LYS A 110 -2.07 -6.35 4.12
CA LYS A 110 -1.05 -7.37 3.89
C LYS A 110 -0.02 -6.97 2.85
N THR A 111 1.24 -6.93 3.27
CA THR A 111 2.39 -6.78 2.38
C THR A 111 3.24 -8.04 2.43
N THR A 112 3.63 -8.57 1.27
CA THR A 112 4.45 -9.77 1.18
C THR A 112 5.56 -9.59 0.15
N HIS A 113 6.79 -9.87 0.57
CA HIS A 113 7.97 -9.97 -0.28
C HIS A 113 8.46 -11.42 -0.30
N LYS A 114 8.79 -11.93 -1.48
CA LYS A 114 9.35 -13.28 -1.65
C LYS A 114 10.51 -13.25 -2.65
N GLY A 115 11.75 -13.40 -2.18
CA GLY A 115 12.96 -13.40 -3.01
C GLY A 115 13.19 -12.08 -3.76
N GLY A 116 14.29 -11.98 -4.50
CA GLY A 116 14.67 -10.75 -5.20
C GLY A 116 15.28 -9.69 -4.29
N ALA A 117 15.69 -8.56 -4.86
CA ALA A 117 16.30 -7.45 -4.13
C ALA A 117 15.38 -6.22 -4.13
N ILE A 118 15.27 -5.53 -2.99
CA ILE A 118 14.63 -4.22 -2.89
C ILE A 118 15.60 -3.22 -2.27
N GLY A 119 15.87 -2.11 -2.95
CA GLY A 119 16.63 -1.01 -2.35
C GLY A 119 15.83 -0.39 -1.19
N GLN A 120 14.67 0.19 -1.50
CA GLN A 120 13.83 0.86 -0.53
C GLN A 120 12.38 0.36 -0.60
N CYS A 121 11.84 -0.11 0.52
CA CYS A 121 10.43 -0.38 0.71
C CYS A 121 9.82 0.60 1.71
N LYS A 122 8.83 1.38 1.27
CA LYS A 122 8.11 2.33 2.10
C LYS A 122 6.62 2.09 2.04
N THR A 123 6.04 1.87 3.21
CA THR A 123 4.59 1.75 3.37
C THR A 123 4.10 2.83 4.32
N THR A 124 3.08 3.59 3.91
CA THR A 124 2.49 4.65 4.71
C THR A 124 0.97 4.54 4.70
N HIS A 125 0.39 4.49 5.90
CA HIS A 125 -1.04 4.67 6.12
C HIS A 125 -1.27 5.99 6.86
N LYS A 126 -2.22 6.79 6.38
CA LYS A 126 -2.69 8.01 7.04
C LYS A 126 -4.22 7.97 7.13
N GLY A 127 -4.76 8.24 8.30
CA GLY A 127 -6.21 8.14 8.55
C GLY A 127 -6.55 6.93 9.40
N GLY A 128 -7.83 6.54 9.46
CA GLY A 128 -8.43 5.77 10.56
C GLY A 128 -7.93 4.35 10.78
N ALA A 129 -8.80 3.51 11.37
CA ALA A 129 -8.33 2.28 12.02
C ALA A 129 -7.90 1.18 11.04
N ILE A 130 -6.96 0.33 11.50
CA ILE A 130 -6.61 -0.92 10.83
C ILE A 130 -6.83 -2.09 11.77
N SER A 131 -7.70 -3.04 11.40
CA SER A 131 -7.93 -4.20 12.27
C SER A 131 -6.71 -5.14 12.28
N GLN A 132 -6.15 -5.45 11.11
CA GLN A 132 -5.01 -6.35 10.98
C GLN A 132 -3.94 -5.81 10.05
N TRP A 133 -2.73 -5.59 10.57
CA TRP A 133 -1.54 -5.27 9.79
C TRP A 133 -0.59 -6.46 9.74
N LYS A 134 -0.30 -6.96 8.54
CA LYS A 134 0.64 -8.06 8.31
C LYS A 134 1.70 -7.71 7.27
N THR A 135 2.95 -7.80 7.68
CA THR A 135 4.11 -7.74 6.79
C THR A 135 4.85 -9.07 6.82
N THR A 136 5.23 -9.58 5.65
CA THR A 136 6.00 -10.83 5.54
C THR A 136 7.11 -10.67 4.52
N HIS A 137 8.34 -10.98 4.94
CA HIS A 137 9.52 -11.10 4.11
C HIS A 137 9.97 -12.56 4.07
N LYS A 138 10.21 -13.10 2.86
CA LYS A 138 10.76 -14.44 2.67
C LYS A 138 11.89 -14.44 1.65
N GLY A 139 13.14 -14.57 2.09
CA GLY A 139 14.32 -14.56 1.22
C GLY A 139 14.55 -13.23 0.50
N GLY A 140 15.70 -13.10 -0.17
CA GLY A 140 16.10 -11.86 -0.86
C GLY A 140 16.72 -10.81 0.07
N VAL A 141 17.03 -9.63 -0.48
CA VAL A 141 17.68 -8.54 0.27
C VAL A 141 16.81 -7.29 0.24
N ILE A 142 16.64 -6.63 1.38
CA ILE A 142 16.08 -5.28 1.47
C ILE A 142 17.09 -4.35 2.12
N THR A 143 17.52 -3.30 1.43
CA THR A 143 18.43 -2.32 2.05
C THR A 143 17.71 -1.49 3.11
N GLN A 144 16.50 -1.01 2.81
CA GLN A 144 15.71 -0.19 3.74
C GLN A 144 14.23 -0.57 3.73
N TRP A 145 13.69 -0.91 4.89
CA TRP A 145 12.26 -1.12 5.11
C TRP A 145 11.70 -0.08 6.07
N LYS A 146 10.72 0.69 5.63
CA LYS A 146 10.03 1.70 6.43
C LYS A 146 8.52 1.50 6.40
N THR A 147 7.93 1.35 7.57
CA THR A 147 6.48 1.37 7.74
C THR A 147 6.07 2.53 8.63
N THR A 148 5.04 3.26 8.23
CA THR A 148 4.52 4.40 8.98
C THR A 148 3.00 4.39 9.01
N HIS A 149 2.43 4.44 10.20
CA HIS A 149 1.00 4.62 10.44
C HIS A 149 0.79 5.96 11.15
N LYS A 150 -0.14 6.79 10.66
CA LYS A 150 -0.47 8.10 11.23
C LYS A 150 -1.99 8.26 11.36
N GLY A 151 -2.50 8.34 12.58
CA GLY A 151 -3.95 8.39 12.88
C GLY A 151 -4.55 6.99 12.99
N GLY A 152 -5.71 6.85 13.65
CA GLY A 152 -6.36 5.55 13.89
C GLY A 152 -5.60 4.61 14.84
N ALA A 153 -6.28 3.56 15.29
CA ALA A 153 -5.66 2.45 16.02
C ALA A 153 -5.29 1.30 15.07
N ILE A 154 -4.31 0.48 15.45
CA ILE A 154 -4.08 -0.83 14.83
C ILE A 154 -4.38 -1.91 15.86
N SER A 155 -5.38 -2.76 15.63
CA SER A 155 -5.76 -3.78 16.61
C SER A 155 -4.76 -4.94 16.65
N GLN A 156 -4.25 -5.37 15.50
CA GLN A 156 -3.26 -6.45 15.43
C GLN A 156 -2.12 -6.09 14.48
N TRP A 157 -0.87 -6.22 14.95
CA TRP A 157 0.32 -6.00 14.15
C TRP A 157 1.20 -7.25 14.12
N LYS A 158 1.50 -7.76 12.92
CA LYS A 158 2.40 -8.90 12.73
C LYS A 158 3.45 -8.62 11.65
N THR A 159 4.71 -8.81 12.02
CA THR A 159 5.83 -8.84 11.08
C THR A 159 6.46 -10.22 11.11
N THR A 160 6.86 -10.73 9.95
CA THR A 160 7.53 -12.03 9.84
C THR A 160 8.66 -11.93 8.83
N HIS A 161 9.85 -12.39 9.23
CA HIS A 161 11.03 -12.46 8.39
C HIS A 161 11.52 -13.91 8.36
N LYS A 162 11.65 -14.51 7.18
CA LYS A 162 12.14 -15.89 7.02
C LYS A 162 13.14 -15.96 5.87
N GLY A 163 14.43 -16.05 6.19
CA GLY A 163 15.51 -16.01 5.20
C GLY A 163 15.69 -14.64 4.55
N GLY A 164 16.87 -14.41 3.97
CA GLY A 164 17.25 -13.11 3.41
C GLY A 164 17.81 -12.12 4.45
N ALA A 165 18.06 -10.89 4.02
CA ALA A 165 18.62 -9.83 4.89
C ALA A 165 17.83 -8.52 4.77
N ILE A 166 17.68 -7.81 5.90
CA ILE A 166 17.17 -6.43 5.91
C ILE A 166 18.18 -5.57 6.64
N SER A 167 18.85 -4.65 5.92
CA SER A 167 19.92 -3.84 6.51
C SER A 167 19.40 -2.76 7.45
N LYS A 168 18.28 -2.11 7.11
CA LYS A 168 17.64 -1.09 7.96
C LYS A 168 16.14 -1.33 8.04
N TRP A 169 15.63 -1.46 9.25
CA TRP A 169 14.20 -1.62 9.52
C TRP A 169 13.69 -0.48 10.40
N LYS A 170 12.59 0.17 10.01
CA LYS A 170 11.89 1.16 10.83
C LYS A 170 10.39 0.99 10.75
N THR A 171 9.75 0.88 11.91
CA THR A 171 8.31 1.01 12.07
C THR A 171 8.01 2.26 12.87
N THR A 172 6.97 3.01 12.51
CA THR A 172 6.53 4.17 13.27
C THR A 172 5.01 4.17 13.32
N HIS A 173 4.46 4.25 14.53
CA HIS A 173 3.04 4.40 14.78
C HIS A 173 2.81 5.73 15.51
N LYS A 174 2.11 6.67 14.88
CA LYS A 174 1.75 7.94 15.50
C LYS A 174 0.24 8.00 15.68
N VAL A 175 -0.22 7.93 16.92
CA VAL A 175 -1.61 8.23 17.28
C VAL A 175 -1.71 9.75 17.40
N VAL A 176 -2.70 10.35 16.76
CA VAL A 176 -3.03 11.76 16.99
C VAL A 176 -3.97 11.80 18.18
N LEU A 177 -3.47 12.17 19.36
CA LEU A 177 -4.32 12.58 20.47
C LEU A 177 -4.82 13.99 20.13
N LYS A 178 -6.13 14.17 19.95
CA LYS A 178 -6.72 15.51 20.03
C LYS A 178 -6.70 15.90 21.51
N VAL A 179 -5.74 16.72 21.92
CA VAL A 179 -5.83 17.41 23.22
C VAL A 179 -6.85 18.53 23.02
N ASN A 180 -8.08 18.32 23.47
CA ASN A 180 -9.02 19.43 23.65
C ASN A 180 -8.57 20.17 24.92
N ALA A 181 -7.97 21.35 24.76
CA ALA A 181 -7.77 22.27 25.87
C ALA A 181 -9.17 22.70 26.36
N ARG A 182 -9.67 22.08 27.44
CA ARG A 182 -10.80 22.64 28.19
C ARG A 182 -10.27 23.87 28.91
N GLN A 183 -10.82 25.05 28.62
CA GLN A 183 -10.63 26.23 29.47
C GLN A 183 -11.07 25.86 30.89
N LEU A 184 -10.16 25.95 31.85
CA LEU A 184 -10.47 25.89 33.28
C LEU A 184 -11.11 27.23 33.66
N THR A 185 -12.44 27.30 33.65
CA THR A 185 -13.14 28.41 34.31
C THR A 185 -13.03 28.18 35.81
N ARG A 186 -12.24 29.02 36.48
CA ARG A 186 -12.07 29.02 37.94
C ARG A 186 -13.35 29.64 38.53
N MET A 187 -14.23 28.82 39.11
CA MET A 187 -15.28 29.31 40.01
C MET A 187 -14.65 29.50 41.39
N VAL A 188 -14.77 30.71 41.94
CA VAL A 188 -14.45 31.05 43.34
C VAL A 188 -15.78 31.47 43.99
N PRO A 189 -16.08 31.05 45.24
CA PRO A 189 -17.17 31.63 46.03
C PRO A 189 -16.92 33.11 46.36
#